data_AF-A0A090VTN0-F1
#
_entry.id   AF-A0A090VTN0-F1
#
_cell.length_a   1.000
_cell.length_b   1.000
_cell.length_c   1.000
_cell.angle_alpha   90.00
_cell.angle_beta   90.00
_cell.angle_gamma   90.00
#
_symmetry.space_group_name_H-M   'P 1'
#
loop_
_entity.id
_entity.type
_entity.pdbx_description
1 polymer ?
#
loop_
_entity_poly.entity_id
_entity_poly.type
_entity_poly.pdbx_seq_one_letter_code
_entity_poly.pdbx_strand_id
1 'polypeptide(L)' 'MESFKKHAFEKDAKVLYAGVGLGNPNGEDLPIYLNEDYLIEYNGIQYIEPNLN' A
#
# COMPACT_ATOMS: atom_id res chain seq x y z
N MET A 1 -3.50 -8.18 9.16
CA MET A 1 -2.50 -7.15 9.55
C MET A 1 -1.82 -7.48 10.88
N GLU A 2 -2.55 -7.95 11.89
CA GLU A 2 -1.97 -8.26 13.20
C GLU A 2 -0.87 -9.33 13.17
N SER A 3 -1.02 -10.40 12.37
CA SER A 3 0.01 -11.43 12.21
C SER A 3 1.35 -10.87 11.69
N PHE A 4 1.31 -9.92 10.76
CA PHE A 4 2.50 -9.26 10.21
C PHE A 4 3.16 -8.33 11.23
N LYS A 5 2.36 -7.56 11.97
CA LYS A 5 2.88 -6.69 13.05
C LYS A 5 3.56 -7.52 14.14
N LYS A 6 2.95 -8.65 14.53
CA LYS A 6 3.53 -9.57 15.53
C LYS A 6 4.85 -10.18 15.05
N HIS A 7 4.90 -10.68 13.81
CA HIS A 7 6.14 -11.21 13.24
C HIS A 7 7.26 -10.17 13.19
N ALA A 8 6.94 -8.95 12.78
CA ALA A 8 7.90 -7.87 12.73
C ALA A 8 8.41 -7.49 14.14
N PHE A 9 7.50 -7.40 15.12
CA PHE A 9 7.85 -7.15 16.52
C PHE A 9 8.76 -8.24 17.10
N GLU A 10 8.44 -9.52 16.90
CA GLU A 10 9.24 -10.66 17.36
C GLU A 10 10.64 -10.73 16.73
N LYS A 11 10.84 -10.06 15.59
CA LYS A 11 12.09 -10.08 14.81
C LYS A 11 12.83 -8.75 14.81
N ASP A 12 12.42 -7.79 15.64
CA ASP A 12 12.95 -6.42 15.64
C ASP A 12 12.99 -5.79 14.23
N ALA A 13 11.94 -6.06 13.45
CA ALA A 13 11.83 -5.65 12.07
C ALA A 13 10.84 -4.48 11.91
N LYS A 14 11.07 -3.66 10.89
CA LYS A 14 10.22 -2.50 10.56
C LYS A 14 9.08 -2.94 9.63
N VAL A 15 7.88 -2.42 9.90
CA VAL A 15 6.73 -2.56 8.99
C VAL A 15 6.60 -1.28 8.18
N LEU A 16 6.72 -1.42 6.86
CA LEU A 16 6.53 -0.34 5.90
C LEU A 16 5.24 -0.59 5.13
N TYR A 17 4.44 0.45 4.93
CA TYR A 17 3.20 0.42 4.20
C TYR A 17 3.20 1.50 3.13
N ALA A 18 2.68 1.18 1.95
CA ALA A 18 2.48 2.13 0.87
C ALA A 18 1.10 1.88 0.26
N GLY A 19 0.26 2.90 0.25
CA GLY A 19 -0.95 2.91 -0.56
C GLY A 19 -0.59 3.29 -1.98
N VAL A 20 -1.00 2.48 -2.95
CA VAL A 20 -0.87 2.78 -4.39
C VAL A 20 -2.27 2.75 -4.99
N GLY A 21 -2.73 3.91 -5.45
CA GLY A 21 -3.95 4.04 -6.23
C GLY A 21 -3.65 3.85 -7.71
N LEU A 22 -4.54 3.17 -8.42
CA LEU A 22 -4.52 3.05 -9.87
C LEU A 22 -5.77 3.73 -10.42
N GLY A 23 -5.64 4.46 -11.52
CA GLY A 23 -6.77 5.14 -12.19
C GLY A 23 -6.71 5.02 -13.71
N ASN A 24 -7.86 5.03 -14.37
CA ASN A 24 -7.92 5.08 -15.83
C ASN A 24 -7.57 6.51 -16.30
N PRO A 25 -6.64 6.70 -17.27
CA PRO A 25 -6.21 8.04 -17.69
C PRO A 25 -7.30 8.88 -18.34
N ASN A 26 -8.36 8.25 -18.87
CA ASN A 26 -9.43 8.92 -19.59
C ASN A 26 -10.62 9.32 -18.70
N GLY A 27 -10.65 8.87 -17.44
CA GLY A 27 -11.73 9.19 -16.50
C GLY A 27 -11.75 8.26 -15.28
N GLU A 28 -12.09 8.79 -14.11
CA GLU A 28 -12.08 8.04 -12.83
C GLU A 28 -13.19 6.98 -12.74
N ASP A 29 -14.28 7.14 -13.49
CA ASP A 29 -15.41 6.21 -13.55
C ASP A 29 -15.17 5.01 -14.48
N LEU A 30 -14.10 5.05 -15.27
CA LEU A 30 -13.76 4.00 -16.21
C LEU A 30 -12.90 2.89 -15.55
N PRO A 31 -13.11 1.62 -15.93
CA PRO A 31 -12.32 0.51 -15.42
C PRO A 31 -10.87 0.58 -15.92
N ILE A 32 -9.97 -0.08 -15.20
CA ILE A 32 -8.55 -0.21 -15.58
C ILE A 32 -8.35 -1.56 -16.26
N TYR A 33 -7.64 -1.58 -17.38
CA TYR A 33 -7.38 -2.78 -18.15
C TYR A 33 -5.92 -3.22 -18.05
N LEU A 34 -5.71 -4.52 -18.22
CA LEU A 34 -4.38 -5.11 -18.19
C LEU A 34 -3.59 -4.73 -19.45
N ASN A 35 -2.32 -4.35 -19.28
CA ASN A 35 -1.42 -3.91 -20.36
C ASN A 35 -1.85 -2.62 -21.08
N GLU A 36 -2.71 -1.82 -20.46
CA GLU A 36 -3.06 -0.49 -20.95
C GLU A 36 -2.46 0.60 -20.06
N ASP A 37 -2.43 1.84 -20.56
CA ASP A 37 -1.96 2.99 -19.80
C ASP A 37 -2.84 3.23 -18.57
N TYR A 38 -2.21 3.58 -17.45
CA TYR A 38 -2.87 3.87 -16.19
C TYR A 38 -2.15 4.99 -15.45
N LEU A 39 -2.90 5.70 -14.62
CA LEU A 39 -2.36 6.69 -13.69
C LEU A 39 -2.03 6.02 -12.36
N ILE A 40 -0.95 6.47 -11.73
CA ILE A 40 -0.53 6.03 -10.40
C ILE A 40 -0.68 7.20 -9.44
N GLU A 41 -1.43 6.98 -8.37
CA GLU A 41 -1.38 7.84 -7.18
C GLU A 41 -0.55 7.14 -6.11
N TYR A 42 0.58 7.77 -5.75
CA TYR A 42 1.49 7.22 -4.77
C TYR A 42 1.89 8.30 -3.75
N ASN A 43 1.43 8.11 -2.51
CA ASN A 43 1.62 9.06 -1.42
C ASN A 43 2.90 8.81 -0.59
N GLY A 44 3.79 7.93 -1.05
CA GLY A 44 5.01 7.57 -0.33
C GLY A 44 4.86 6.36 0.61
N ILE A 45 5.98 5.96 1.21
CA ILE A 45 6.02 4.90 2.22
C ILE A 45 5.72 5.50 3.60
N GLN A 46 4.86 4.82 4.35
CA GLN A 46 4.56 5.08 5.74
C GLN A 46 5.20 4.01 6.62
N TYR A 47 5.75 4.43 7.75
CA TYR A 47 6.22 3.54 8.78
C TYR A 47 5.08 3.24 9.75
N ILE A 48 4.80 1.95 10.00
CA ILE A 48 3.81 1.55 10.98
C ILE A 48 4.55 1.14 12.25
N GLU A 49 4.37 1.93 13.30
CA GLU A 49 4.83 1.55 14.64
C GLU A 49 4.06 0.32 15.14
N PRO A 50 4.77 -0.74 15.55
CA PRO A 50 4.14 -1.89 16.19
C PRO A 50 3.79 -1.55 17.65
N ASN A 51 2.79 -0.69 17.85
CA ASN A 51 2.16 -0.54 19.16
C ASN A 51 1.24 -1.74 19.39
N LEU A 52 1.60 -2.63 20.32
CA LEU A 52 0.76 -3.72 20.80
C LEU A 52 -0.15 -3.16 21.91
N ASN A 53 -1.46 -3.17 21.69
CA ASN A 53 -2.46 -2.90 22.72
C ASN A 53 -2.67 -4.13 23.61
#